data_AF-A0AA35VAJ0-F1
#
_entry.id   AF-A0AA35VAJ0-F1
#
_cell.length_a   1.000
_cell.length_b   1.000
_cell.length_c   1.000
_cell.angle_alpha   90.00
_cell.angle_beta   90.00
_cell.angle_gamma   90.00
#
_symmetry.space_group_name_H-M   'P 1'
#
loop_
_entity.id
_entity.type
_entity.pdbx_description
1 polymer ?
#
loop_
_entity_poly.entity_id
_entity_poly.type
_entity_poly.pdbx_seq_one_letter_code
_entity_poly.pdbx_strand_id
1 'polypeptide(L)'
;MLVVKKSSNEEENKENSNLKKPVTTEVKYHSLMPSCKYTPVAPFPERLINHQRHPSIKTLQPSSKISQISFPQFQIPCPDFNFIRKINTEFGKKTLFDRKDLNSQTPVNVIQRALALYPIEEVAFSFNGGKDSTVLLHLLRAGFFLHQVDNGHSNGDLSTHASTFPIRTIYFESPSAFPEINSFTYETASSYGVQLDIIRQDFKSGLEALLKSKPTRAIFLGVRIGDPTAVGQEQFSPSSPGWPPFMRVNPILDWSYRDVWAFLLTCKVPYCSLYDQGYTSIGSVNDTSPNALLCIKDSGKEKFKPAYMLSDGRLERAGRAKKLPQKVKDGVKGLESHQENTPSASIIAVGDEILSGRVEDELRHLLCRKLHSIGWNVSHVAVVSSDVDSVAQEVENQKSTSDMVFLYGGVGPLPLDVSIAGVAKALGVCLAPNEEFEEHLRNLYGEKWSGDSNEMAKLPEGVTELLLHEKLPLPLIKCGNVIVFSATNVNEFDQQWDALTNSRLLATTGSFVSKHFTTFLSDIEVAQPLSKLCFEFPNVNIGCYRKSRTGPLTITLEGKDEKMVEAAMEAVSTRLSSQ
;
A
#
# COMPACT_ATOMS: atom_id res chain seq x y z
N MET A 1 -28.71 39.02 11.79
CA MET A 1 -30.02 39.47 12.32
C MET A 1 -30.30 38.54 13.49
N LEU A 2 -30.19 38.89 14.78
CA LEU A 2 -30.53 40.11 15.51
C LEU A 2 -29.49 40.49 16.61
N VAL A 3 -29.05 41.76 16.57
CA VAL A 3 -28.89 42.78 17.65
C VAL A 3 -28.43 42.31 19.05
N VAL A 4 -27.15 42.49 19.41
CA VAL A 4 -26.49 43.64 20.11
C VAL A 4 -26.99 43.96 21.53
N LYS A 5 -26.12 43.78 22.54
CA LYS A 5 -25.75 44.83 23.51
C LYS A 5 -24.41 44.52 24.21
N LYS A 6 -23.45 45.41 23.99
CA LYS A 6 -22.21 45.60 24.77
C LYS A 6 -22.54 46.17 26.15
N SER A 7 -21.80 45.77 27.18
CA SER A 7 -21.40 46.68 28.26
C SER A 7 -19.97 46.37 28.67
N SER A 8 -19.13 47.38 28.49
CA SER A 8 -17.77 47.56 28.97
C SER A 8 -17.68 47.60 30.49
N ASN A 9 -16.59 47.08 31.06
CA ASN A 9 -15.67 47.88 31.87
C ASN A 9 -14.38 47.09 32.15
N GLU A 10 -13.27 47.74 31.83
CA GLU A 10 -11.93 47.48 32.36
C GLU A 10 -11.91 47.84 33.86
N GLU A 11 -11.21 47.07 34.68
CA GLU A 11 -10.23 47.61 35.62
C GLU A 11 -9.34 46.51 36.20
N GLU A 12 -8.06 46.84 36.28
CA GLU A 12 -6.96 46.03 36.80
C GLU A 12 -7.15 45.63 38.27
N ASN A 13 -6.64 44.45 38.65
CA ASN A 13 -5.82 44.37 39.86
C ASN A 13 -4.94 43.11 39.89
N LYS A 14 -3.64 43.36 40.08
CA LYS A 14 -2.61 42.40 40.48
C LYS A 14 -2.85 42.00 41.94
N GLU A 15 -2.80 40.70 42.26
CA GLU A 15 -1.75 40.11 43.11
C GLU A 15 -2.01 38.63 43.45
N ASN A 16 -0.90 37.89 43.41
CA ASN A 16 -0.59 36.56 43.93
C ASN A 16 -1.52 35.95 45.00
N SER A 17 -1.84 34.66 44.85
CA SER A 17 -1.05 33.59 45.50
C SER A 17 -1.69 32.20 45.38
N ASN A 18 -0.82 31.21 45.16
CA ASN A 18 -0.85 29.86 45.73
C ASN A 18 -1.79 28.75 45.18
N LEU A 19 -1.15 27.56 45.02
CA LEU A 19 -1.65 26.19 44.78
C LEU A 19 -2.10 25.88 43.33
N LYS A 20 -1.72 24.78 42.66
CA LYS A 20 -1.11 23.48 43.04
C LYS A 20 -0.46 22.87 41.78
N LYS A 21 0.74 22.28 41.92
CA LYS A 21 1.40 21.45 40.88
C LYS A 21 0.69 20.08 40.76
N PRO A 22 0.64 19.47 39.55
CA PRO A 22 0.03 18.15 39.37
C PRO A 22 0.94 17.03 39.89
N VAL A 23 0.32 16.06 40.54
CA VAL A 23 0.91 14.87 41.15
C VAL A 23 1.35 13.90 40.05
N THR A 24 2.64 13.63 39.96
CA THR A 24 3.22 12.51 39.22
C THR A 24 3.12 11.25 40.08
N THR A 25 2.34 10.26 39.64
CA THR A 25 2.28 8.94 40.25
C THR A 25 3.45 8.10 39.76
N GLU A 26 4.49 7.96 40.60
CA GLU A 26 5.55 6.97 40.42
C GLU A 26 5.00 5.56 40.70
N VAL A 27 4.96 4.70 39.68
CA VAL A 27 4.73 3.27 39.85
C VAL A 27 6.07 2.60 40.12
N LYS A 28 6.31 2.22 41.38
CA LYS A 28 7.44 1.37 41.81
C LYS A 28 7.20 -0.06 41.36
N TYR A 29 8.02 -0.57 40.43
CA TYR A 29 8.14 -2.01 40.20
C TYR A 29 9.18 -2.61 41.16
N HIS A 30 8.72 -3.49 42.04
CA HIS A 30 9.59 -4.30 42.90
C HIS A 30 10.37 -5.32 42.06
N SER A 31 11.71 -5.32 42.22
CA SER A 31 12.59 -6.35 41.68
C SER A 31 12.41 -7.67 42.44
N LEU A 32 11.98 -8.70 41.73
CA LEU A 32 12.10 -10.10 42.18
C LEU A 32 13.08 -10.80 41.24
N MET A 33 14.36 -10.77 41.60
CA MET A 33 15.38 -11.63 41.01
C MET A 33 15.45 -12.95 41.80
N PRO A 34 15.30 -14.12 41.16
CA PRO A 34 15.73 -15.39 41.75
C PRO A 34 17.24 -15.54 41.62
N SER A 35 17.87 -15.89 42.74
CA SER A 35 19.30 -16.10 42.89
C SER A 35 19.84 -17.28 42.08
N CYS A 36 20.91 -17.01 41.34
CA CYS A 36 21.69 -17.99 40.59
C CYS A 36 22.47 -18.89 41.56
N LYS A 37 22.25 -20.21 41.53
CA LYS A 37 23.14 -21.20 42.16
C LYS A 37 23.87 -21.97 41.07
N TYR A 38 25.17 -21.70 40.96
CA TYR A 38 26.12 -22.46 40.16
C TYR A 38 26.36 -23.85 40.77
N THR A 39 26.28 -24.88 39.94
CA THR A 39 26.91 -26.19 40.19
C THR A 39 27.77 -26.57 38.97
N PRO A 40 29.05 -26.96 39.18
CA PRO A 40 29.94 -27.32 38.09
C PRO A 40 29.84 -28.82 37.77
N VAL A 41 29.87 -29.19 36.49
CA VAL A 41 30.06 -30.58 36.05
C VAL A 41 31.12 -30.64 34.94
N ALA A 42 31.94 -31.70 35.06
CA ALA A 42 33.29 -31.94 34.58
C ALA A 42 33.49 -32.12 33.05
N PRO A 43 34.75 -32.08 32.55
CA PRO A 43 35.10 -32.16 31.13
C PRO A 43 35.38 -33.60 30.65
N PHE A 44 35.58 -33.73 29.32
CA PHE A 44 36.18 -34.80 28.48
C PHE A 44 35.22 -35.57 27.54
N PRO A 45 35.69 -36.17 26.40
CA PRO A 45 37.02 -36.08 25.75
C PRO A 45 37.02 -35.82 24.22
N GLU A 46 38.18 -35.41 23.71
CA GLU A 46 38.60 -35.50 22.31
C GLU A 46 38.64 -36.97 21.83
N ARG A 47 38.14 -37.25 20.61
CA ARG A 47 38.59 -38.39 19.78
C ARG A 47 38.45 -38.10 18.28
N LEU A 48 39.62 -37.98 17.64
CA LEU A 48 40.02 -38.46 16.31
C LEU A 48 38.98 -39.19 15.45
N ILE A 49 38.71 -38.69 14.23
CA ILE A 49 38.43 -39.53 13.04
C ILE A 49 39.01 -38.90 11.75
N ASN A 50 40.10 -39.52 11.30
CA ASN A 50 40.56 -39.88 9.95
C ASN A 50 40.26 -39.06 8.69
N HIS A 51 41.37 -38.80 7.99
CA HIS A 51 41.51 -38.65 6.54
C HIS A 51 40.74 -39.70 5.72
N GLN A 52 39.95 -39.24 4.74
CA GLN A 52 39.75 -39.95 3.48
C GLN A 52 39.93 -38.98 2.30
N ARG A 53 40.78 -39.41 1.35
CA ARG A 53 41.09 -38.74 0.09
C ARG A 53 40.13 -39.19 -1.03
N HIS A 54 40.04 -38.31 -2.04
CA HIS A 54 39.68 -38.50 -3.46
C HIS A 54 38.20 -38.40 -3.88
N PRO A 55 37.90 -38.01 -5.15
CA PRO A 55 38.79 -37.67 -6.26
C PRO A 55 38.54 -36.32 -6.96
N SER A 56 39.57 -35.94 -7.71
CA SER A 56 39.71 -34.84 -8.66
C SER A 56 38.57 -34.74 -9.68
N ILE A 57 37.92 -33.58 -9.78
CA ILE A 57 37.05 -33.24 -10.91
C ILE A 57 37.86 -32.40 -11.91
N LYS A 58 37.89 -32.88 -13.14
CA LYS A 58 38.62 -32.37 -14.29
C LYS A 58 38.26 -30.91 -14.59
N THR A 59 39.29 -30.09 -14.73
CA THR A 59 39.27 -28.78 -15.39
C THR A 59 38.80 -28.92 -16.83
N LEU A 60 37.61 -28.40 -17.13
CA LEU A 60 37.16 -28.12 -18.49
C LEU A 60 37.70 -26.73 -18.87
N GLN A 61 38.66 -26.69 -19.79
CA GLN A 61 39.05 -25.45 -20.46
C GLN A 61 37.91 -24.99 -21.40
N PRO A 62 37.51 -23.71 -21.40
CA PRO A 62 36.56 -23.22 -22.39
C PRO A 62 37.26 -23.05 -23.73
N SER A 63 36.62 -23.60 -24.76
CA SER A 63 37.00 -23.48 -26.16
C SER A 63 36.95 -22.02 -26.63
N SER A 64 37.99 -21.64 -27.36
CA SER A 64 38.13 -20.38 -28.06
C SER A 64 37.14 -20.30 -29.23
N LYS A 65 36.12 -19.43 -29.09
CA LYS A 65 35.46 -18.63 -30.14
C LYS A 65 34.12 -18.10 -29.61
N ILE A 66 34.16 -17.02 -28.85
CA ILE A 66 33.04 -16.08 -28.75
C ILE A 66 33.62 -14.72 -29.14
N SER A 67 33.11 -14.20 -30.25
CA SER A 67 33.38 -12.88 -30.78
C SER A 67 33.28 -11.83 -29.67
N GLN A 68 34.34 -11.05 -29.49
CA GLN A 68 34.40 -9.89 -28.61
C GLN A 68 33.30 -8.89 -29.00
N ILE A 69 32.21 -8.89 -28.25
CA ILE A 69 31.35 -7.72 -28.12
C ILE A 69 32.02 -6.89 -27.02
N SER A 70 32.71 -5.82 -27.41
CA SER A 70 33.29 -4.85 -26.49
C SER A 70 32.15 -4.09 -25.81
N PHE A 71 31.85 -4.43 -24.56
CA PHE A 71 31.03 -3.59 -23.70
C PHE A 71 31.79 -2.29 -23.36
N PRO A 72 31.15 -1.12 -23.35
CA PRO A 72 31.81 0.12 -22.99
C PRO A 72 32.38 0.00 -21.56
N GLN A 73 33.63 0.42 -21.38
CA GLN A 73 34.29 0.49 -20.08
C GLN A 73 33.36 1.18 -19.06
N PHE A 74 33.10 0.53 -17.93
CA PHE A 74 32.41 1.10 -16.77
C PHE A 74 33.12 2.40 -16.36
N GLN A 75 32.60 3.56 -16.76
CA GLN A 75 33.03 4.84 -16.20
C GLN A 75 32.35 4.99 -14.85
N ILE A 76 33.11 4.76 -13.78
CA ILE A 76 32.69 5.00 -12.40
C ILE A 76 32.34 6.50 -12.28
N PRO A 77 31.09 6.86 -11.96
CA PRO A 77 30.76 8.25 -11.65
C PRO A 77 31.56 8.67 -10.41
N CYS A 78 32.45 9.65 -10.56
CA CYS A 78 33.17 10.25 -9.45
C CYS A 78 32.16 11.03 -8.60
N PRO A 79 32.10 10.87 -7.26
CA PRO A 79 31.18 11.61 -6.40
C PRO A 79 31.67 13.04 -6.16
N ASP A 80 32.24 13.67 -7.18
CA ASP A 80 32.80 15.01 -7.12
C ASP A 80 31.72 16.10 -7.18
N PHE A 81 32.13 17.35 -7.04
CA PHE A 81 31.24 18.50 -7.13
C PHE A 81 30.48 18.59 -8.47
N ASN A 82 30.99 18.02 -9.57
CA ASN A 82 30.27 18.02 -10.86
C ASN A 82 29.14 17.00 -10.86
N PHE A 83 29.37 15.81 -10.31
CA PHE A 83 28.33 14.80 -10.12
C PHE A 83 27.25 15.30 -9.16
N ILE A 84 27.64 15.91 -8.03
CA ILE A 84 26.71 16.52 -7.09
C ILE A 84 25.94 17.67 -7.75
N ARG A 85 26.61 18.54 -8.50
CA ARG A 85 25.94 19.61 -9.25
C ARG A 85 24.98 19.08 -10.30
N LYS A 86 25.31 17.98 -10.97
CA LYS A 86 24.43 17.31 -11.93
C LYS A 86 23.19 16.75 -11.24
N ILE A 87 23.34 16.10 -10.09
CA ILE A 87 22.22 15.70 -9.25
C ILE A 87 21.37 16.93 -8.91
N ASN A 88 21.99 18.02 -8.47
CA ASN A 88 21.29 19.24 -8.08
C ASN A 88 20.62 20.00 -9.24
N THR A 89 21.12 19.89 -10.46
CA THR A 89 20.56 20.62 -11.61
C THR A 89 19.35 19.89 -12.17
N GLU A 90 19.42 18.56 -12.25
CA GLU A 90 18.41 17.72 -12.91
C GLU A 90 17.29 17.29 -11.94
N PHE A 91 17.62 17.12 -10.66
CA PHE A 91 16.66 16.76 -9.60
C PHE A 91 16.35 17.95 -8.66
N GLY A 92 16.89 19.13 -9.02
CA GLY A 92 16.93 20.41 -8.28
C GLY A 92 15.60 21.03 -7.86
N LYS A 93 14.52 20.75 -8.58
CA LYS A 93 13.22 21.39 -8.32
C LYS A 93 12.50 20.85 -7.08
N LYS A 94 13.01 19.76 -6.49
CA LYS A 94 12.63 19.22 -5.16
C LYS A 94 13.82 19.17 -4.17
N THR A 95 15.03 19.50 -4.60
CA THR A 95 16.26 19.28 -3.80
C THR A 95 16.91 20.59 -3.37
N LEU A 96 16.65 20.96 -2.12
CA LEU A 96 17.35 22.02 -1.40
C LEU A 96 18.77 21.57 -1.07
N PHE A 97 19.75 22.12 -1.79
CA PHE A 97 21.12 22.32 -1.29
C PHE A 97 21.27 23.79 -0.90
N ASP A 98 20.54 24.22 0.15
CA ASP A 98 20.94 25.42 0.86
C ASP A 98 21.93 24.99 1.94
N ARG A 99 23.20 25.38 1.83
CA ARG A 99 24.24 25.06 2.83
C ARG A 99 23.90 25.57 4.24
N LYS A 100 22.80 26.30 4.39
CA LYS A 100 22.33 26.86 5.66
C LYS A 100 21.08 26.19 6.24
N ASP A 101 20.44 25.24 5.55
CA ASP A 101 19.18 24.63 6.04
C ASP A 101 19.26 23.11 6.23
N LEU A 102 19.80 22.69 7.38
CA LEU A 102 19.84 21.30 7.86
C LEU A 102 18.43 20.69 8.08
N ASN A 103 17.35 21.49 8.00
CA ASN A 103 15.98 21.02 8.19
C ASN A 103 15.30 20.53 6.89
N SER A 104 15.95 20.68 5.73
CA SER A 104 15.40 20.18 4.47
C SER A 104 15.58 18.66 4.35
N GLN A 105 14.49 17.91 4.15
CA GLN A 105 14.42 16.44 4.16
C GLN A 105 14.98 15.77 2.88
N THR A 106 16.03 16.31 2.26
CA THR A 106 16.59 15.71 1.04
C THR A 106 17.36 14.42 1.34
N PRO A 107 17.50 13.48 0.38
CA PRO A 107 18.25 12.24 0.61
C PRO A 107 19.68 12.46 1.10
N VAL A 108 20.36 13.47 0.54
CA VAL A 108 21.74 13.78 0.92
C VAL A 108 21.79 14.35 2.34
N ASN A 109 20.84 15.20 2.73
CA ASN A 109 20.77 15.74 4.09
C ASN A 109 20.43 14.64 5.11
N VAL A 110 19.55 13.70 4.77
CA VAL A 110 19.28 12.51 5.60
C VAL A 110 20.56 11.71 5.82
N ILE A 111 21.36 11.52 4.77
CA ILE A 111 22.66 10.84 4.86
C ILE A 111 23.63 11.62 5.74
N GLN A 112 23.80 12.93 5.52
CA GLN A 112 24.70 13.76 6.33
C GLN A 112 24.27 13.78 7.81
N ARG A 113 22.96 13.86 8.08
CA ARG A 113 22.41 13.80 9.43
C ARG A 113 22.70 12.46 10.09
N ALA A 114 22.52 11.35 9.38
CA ALA A 114 22.86 10.03 9.91
C ALA A 114 24.36 9.90 10.22
N LEU A 115 25.24 10.39 9.33
CA LEU A 115 26.68 10.40 9.54
C LEU A 115 27.13 11.35 10.67
N ALA A 116 26.35 12.40 10.97
CA ALA A 116 26.58 13.25 12.14
C ALA A 116 26.12 12.60 13.46
N LEU A 117 25.12 11.71 13.41
CA LEU A 117 24.56 11.04 14.59
C LEU A 117 25.30 9.74 14.96
N TYR A 118 25.87 9.06 13.97
CA TYR A 118 26.50 7.75 14.13
C TYR A 118 27.91 7.77 13.53
N PRO A 119 28.94 7.32 14.29
CA PRO A 119 30.27 7.10 13.74
C PRO A 119 30.23 6.15 12.54
N ILE A 120 31.11 6.38 11.56
CA ILE A 120 31.12 5.63 10.29
C ILE A 120 31.26 4.11 10.52
N GLU A 121 31.95 3.70 11.59
CA GLU A 121 32.17 2.30 11.97
C GLU A 121 30.90 1.60 12.50
N GLU A 122 29.94 2.39 13.00
CA GLU A 122 28.64 1.94 13.52
C GLU A 122 27.52 2.01 12.46
N VAL A 123 27.84 2.47 11.25
CA VAL A 123 26.90 2.61 10.15
C VAL A 123 27.12 1.49 9.13
N ALA A 124 26.03 0.94 8.63
CA ALA A 124 26.04 -0.01 7.53
C ALA A 124 25.07 0.40 6.42
N PHE A 125 25.24 -0.20 5.25
CA PHE A 125 24.40 -0.02 4.08
C PHE A 125 23.92 -1.39 3.58
N SER A 126 22.61 -1.57 3.42
CA SER A 126 22.05 -2.79 2.84
C SER A 126 21.97 -2.66 1.32
N PHE A 127 22.80 -3.44 0.61
CA PHE A 127 22.87 -3.42 -0.85
C PHE A 127 22.43 -4.76 -1.43
N ASN A 128 21.54 -4.73 -2.42
CA ASN A 128 20.99 -5.94 -3.04
C ASN A 128 21.10 -5.95 -4.58
N GLY A 129 21.80 -4.97 -5.18
CA GLY A 129 21.92 -4.82 -6.63
C GLY A 129 20.65 -4.34 -7.35
N GLY A 130 19.52 -4.22 -6.64
CA GLY A 130 18.31 -3.62 -7.17
C GLY A 130 18.46 -2.13 -7.47
N LYS A 131 17.60 -1.60 -8.35
CA LYS A 131 17.65 -0.21 -8.80
C LYS A 131 17.70 0.80 -7.63
N ASP A 132 16.92 0.58 -6.59
CA ASP A 132 16.76 1.50 -5.46
C ASP A 132 18.02 1.53 -4.57
N SER A 133 18.59 0.36 -4.26
CA SER A 133 19.84 0.28 -3.50
C SER A 133 21.03 0.76 -4.33
N THR A 134 21.02 0.58 -5.66
CA THR A 134 22.03 1.18 -6.55
C THR A 134 21.98 2.71 -6.52
N VAL A 135 20.79 3.32 -6.64
CA VAL A 135 20.65 4.78 -6.47
C VAL A 135 21.21 5.22 -5.12
N LEU A 136 20.82 4.52 -4.05
CA LEU A 136 21.27 4.85 -2.69
C LEU A 136 22.79 4.75 -2.52
N LEU A 137 23.46 3.77 -3.13
CA LEU A 137 24.93 3.69 -3.12
C LEU A 137 25.56 4.98 -3.65
N HIS A 138 25.05 5.51 -4.76
CA HIS A 138 25.58 6.75 -5.34
C HIS A 138 25.28 7.98 -4.49
N LEU A 139 24.09 8.05 -3.89
CA LEU A 139 23.73 9.12 -2.95
C LEU A 139 24.58 9.06 -1.67
N LEU A 140 24.88 7.86 -1.16
CA LEU A 140 25.77 7.65 0.00
C LEU A 140 27.19 8.12 -0.30
N ARG A 141 27.73 7.80 -1.49
CA ARG A 141 29.04 8.29 -1.93
C ARG A 141 29.08 9.82 -1.98
N ALA A 142 28.04 10.46 -2.52
CA ALA A 142 27.93 11.91 -2.58
C ALA A 142 27.78 12.55 -1.18
N GLY A 143 26.90 12.01 -0.33
CA GLY A 143 26.69 12.50 1.03
C GLY A 143 27.90 12.33 1.92
N PHE A 144 28.63 11.21 1.77
CA PHE A 144 29.88 10.98 2.47
C PHE A 144 30.99 11.94 2.01
N PHE A 145 31.12 12.18 0.71
CA PHE A 145 32.05 13.17 0.17
C PHE A 145 31.79 14.56 0.78
N LEU A 146 30.54 15.00 0.82
CA LEU A 146 30.16 16.29 1.40
C LEU A 146 30.39 16.36 2.91
N HIS A 147 30.06 15.29 3.63
CA HIS A 147 30.33 15.21 5.07
C HIS A 147 31.82 15.35 5.41
N GLN A 148 32.72 14.79 4.60
CA GLN A 148 34.16 14.97 4.78
C GLN A 148 34.63 16.41 4.51
N VAL A 149 34.09 17.03 3.46
CA VAL A 149 34.37 18.43 3.10
C VAL A 149 33.93 19.37 4.24
N ASP A 150 32.73 19.17 4.78
CA ASP A 150 32.19 19.99 5.87
C ASP A 150 33.00 19.85 7.17
N ASN A 151 33.61 18.67 7.40
CA ASN A 151 34.49 18.40 8.54
C ASN A 151 35.96 18.84 8.31
N GLY A 152 36.25 19.63 7.27
CA GLY A 152 37.55 20.32 7.11
C GLY A 152 38.68 19.50 6.49
N HIS A 153 38.39 18.37 5.81
CA HIS A 153 39.41 17.62 5.08
C HIS A 153 39.71 18.32 3.73
N SER A 154 40.94 18.81 3.55
CA SER A 154 41.36 19.64 2.41
C SER A 154 41.38 18.91 1.05
N ASN A 155 40.98 19.61 -0.01
CA ASN A 155 40.86 19.14 -1.42
C ASN A 155 42.04 18.33 -1.99
N GLY A 156 43.25 18.46 -1.45
CA GLY A 156 44.44 17.74 -1.92
C GLY A 156 44.47 16.24 -1.58
N ASP A 157 43.79 15.83 -0.50
CA ASP A 157 43.82 14.45 0.02
C ASP A 157 42.57 13.63 -0.36
N LEU A 158 41.56 14.28 -0.97
CA LEU A 158 40.34 13.61 -1.42
C LEU A 158 40.54 12.77 -2.69
N SER A 159 41.60 12.98 -3.47
CA SER A 159 41.85 12.24 -4.71
C SER A 159 42.31 10.79 -4.48
N THR A 160 42.97 10.52 -3.35
CA THR A 160 43.44 9.20 -2.91
C THR A 160 42.35 8.44 -2.15
N HIS A 161 41.56 9.14 -1.33
CA HIS A 161 40.43 8.57 -0.57
C HIS A 161 39.09 8.47 -1.32
N ALA A 162 38.95 9.09 -2.51
CA ALA A 162 37.76 8.95 -3.34
C ALA A 162 37.52 7.53 -3.91
N SER A 163 38.51 6.63 -3.76
CA SER A 163 38.50 5.30 -4.37
C SER A 163 37.85 4.21 -3.51
N THR A 164 37.69 4.42 -2.20
CA THR A 164 37.12 3.41 -1.30
C THR A 164 35.84 3.90 -0.65
N PHE A 165 34.78 3.08 -0.72
CA PHE A 165 33.52 3.34 -0.04
C PHE A 165 33.61 2.81 1.40
N PRO A 166 33.69 3.68 2.43
CA PRO A 166 34.07 3.24 3.77
C PRO A 166 32.89 2.68 4.59
N ILE A 167 31.66 2.86 4.11
CA ILE A 167 30.47 2.34 4.79
C ILE A 167 30.41 0.84 4.57
N ARG A 168 30.38 0.08 5.68
CA ARG A 168 30.20 -1.37 5.65
C ARG A 168 28.95 -1.71 4.86
N THR A 169 29.07 -2.57 3.85
CA THR A 169 27.93 -2.95 3.02
C THR A 169 27.53 -4.39 3.29
N ILE A 170 26.25 -4.61 3.57
CA ILE A 170 25.66 -5.90 3.89
C ILE A 170 24.89 -6.39 2.66
N TYR A 171 25.09 -7.65 2.29
CA TYR A 171 24.32 -8.31 1.25
C TYR A 171 23.79 -9.65 1.74
N PHE A 172 22.47 -9.81 1.68
CA PHE A 172 21.81 -11.09 1.95
C PHE A 172 21.72 -11.90 0.66
N GLU A 173 22.61 -12.87 0.52
CA GLU A 173 22.64 -13.75 -0.65
C GLU A 173 21.54 -14.81 -0.51
N SER A 174 20.65 -14.87 -1.50
CA SER A 174 19.60 -15.88 -1.58
C SER A 174 19.91 -16.86 -2.72
N PRO A 175 19.75 -18.18 -2.50
CA PRO A 175 19.88 -19.17 -3.57
C PRO A 175 18.76 -19.05 -4.62
N SER A 176 17.68 -18.34 -4.31
CA SER A 176 16.57 -18.06 -5.23
C SER A 176 16.68 -16.71 -5.93
N ALA A 177 17.80 -16.00 -5.80
CA ALA A 177 18.04 -14.76 -6.53
C ALA A 177 18.39 -15.05 -8.00
N PHE A 178 18.10 -14.09 -8.89
CA PHE A 178 18.52 -14.18 -10.28
C PHE A 178 20.06 -14.14 -10.39
N PRO A 179 20.69 -14.99 -11.23
CA PRO A 179 22.13 -14.92 -11.46
C PRO A 179 22.60 -13.52 -11.88
N GLU A 180 21.80 -12.82 -12.69
CA GLU A 180 22.09 -11.48 -13.19
C GLU A 180 22.13 -10.42 -12.08
N ILE A 181 21.25 -10.52 -11.06
CA ILE A 181 21.28 -9.58 -9.93
C ILE A 181 22.49 -9.83 -9.02
N ASN A 182 22.87 -11.10 -8.84
CA ASN A 182 24.05 -11.48 -8.07
C ASN A 182 25.34 -11.01 -8.78
N SER A 183 25.49 -11.32 -10.07
CA SER A 183 26.61 -10.84 -10.87
C SER A 183 26.73 -9.32 -10.84
N PHE A 184 25.61 -8.61 -11.05
CA PHE A 184 25.60 -7.14 -10.98
C PHE A 184 26.00 -6.63 -9.59
N THR A 185 25.55 -7.27 -8.50
CA THR A 185 25.92 -6.91 -7.13
C THR A 185 27.43 -7.05 -6.91
N TYR A 186 28.03 -8.16 -7.32
CA TYR A 186 29.46 -8.42 -7.17
C TYR A 186 30.32 -7.52 -8.03
N GLU A 187 29.94 -7.31 -9.29
CA GLU A 187 30.63 -6.40 -10.21
C GLU A 187 30.57 -4.95 -9.72
N THR A 188 29.41 -4.52 -9.22
CA THR A 188 29.24 -3.20 -8.61
C THR A 188 30.15 -3.08 -7.38
N ALA A 189 30.10 -4.05 -6.46
CA ALA A 189 30.93 -4.00 -5.26
C ALA A 189 32.43 -3.90 -5.60
N SER A 190 32.88 -4.69 -6.57
CA SER A 190 34.27 -4.64 -7.04
C SER A 190 34.61 -3.33 -7.74
N SER A 191 33.72 -2.80 -8.58
CA SER A 191 33.97 -1.58 -9.35
C SER A 191 34.04 -0.34 -8.47
N TYR A 192 33.26 -0.30 -7.39
CA TYR A 192 33.20 0.84 -6.47
C TYR A 192 34.05 0.65 -5.19
N GLY A 193 34.84 -0.43 -5.09
CA GLY A 193 35.66 -0.71 -3.91
C GLY A 193 34.83 -0.86 -2.63
N VAL A 194 33.63 -1.41 -2.74
CA VAL A 194 32.68 -1.60 -1.63
C VAL A 194 33.00 -2.91 -0.91
N GLN A 195 33.24 -2.85 0.39
CA GLN A 195 33.41 -4.04 1.21
C GLN A 195 32.04 -4.71 1.46
N LEU A 196 31.85 -5.91 0.92
CA LEU A 196 30.60 -6.67 1.00
C LEU A 196 30.66 -7.77 2.08
N ASP A 197 29.89 -7.62 3.15
CA ASP A 197 29.62 -8.67 4.13
C ASP A 197 28.45 -9.53 3.62
N ILE A 198 28.76 -10.72 3.10
CA ILE A 198 27.77 -11.65 2.55
C ILE A 198 27.16 -12.51 3.67
N ILE A 199 25.85 -12.40 3.83
CA ILE A 199 25.07 -13.18 4.80
C ILE A 199 24.22 -14.20 4.03
N ARG A 200 24.36 -15.49 4.39
CA ARG A 200 23.63 -16.63 3.79
C ARG A 200 22.58 -17.24 4.72
N GLN A 201 22.31 -16.58 5.83
CA GLN A 201 21.26 -16.94 6.79
C GLN A 201 19.97 -16.17 6.47
N ASP A 202 18.87 -16.51 7.14
CA ASP A 202 17.68 -15.67 7.09
C ASP A 202 17.97 -14.26 7.62
N PHE A 203 17.15 -13.28 7.20
CA PHE A 203 17.37 -11.87 7.50
C PHE A 203 17.54 -11.58 8.99
N LYS A 204 16.71 -12.20 9.84
CA LYS A 204 16.69 -11.91 11.26
C LYS A 204 17.93 -12.50 11.95
N SER A 205 18.17 -13.79 11.79
CA SER A 205 19.32 -14.47 12.41
C SER A 205 20.65 -13.88 11.88
N GLY A 206 20.69 -13.55 10.60
CA GLY A 206 21.82 -12.89 9.96
C GLY A 206 22.13 -11.51 10.53
N LEU A 207 21.11 -10.66 10.70
CA LEU A 207 21.28 -9.36 11.37
C LEU A 207 21.66 -9.53 12.85
N GLU A 208 21.03 -10.45 13.59
CA GLU A 208 21.39 -10.70 15.00
C GLU A 208 22.87 -11.09 15.15
N ALA A 209 23.36 -11.98 14.29
CA ALA A 209 24.77 -12.38 14.27
C ALA A 209 25.70 -11.22 13.89
N LEU A 210 25.30 -10.39 12.90
CA LEU A 210 26.06 -9.23 12.48
C LEU A 210 26.17 -8.19 13.60
N LEU A 211 25.05 -7.81 14.21
CA LEU A 211 24.98 -6.79 15.26
C LEU A 211 25.69 -7.23 16.55
N LYS A 212 25.76 -8.55 16.80
CA LYS A 212 26.54 -9.12 17.91
C LYS A 212 28.05 -9.13 17.65
N SER A 213 28.46 -9.37 16.40
CA SER A 213 29.88 -9.51 16.03
C SER A 213 30.54 -8.18 15.70
N LYS A 214 29.78 -7.21 15.20
CA LYS A 214 30.29 -5.89 14.80
C LYS A 214 29.33 -4.80 15.29
N PRO A 215 29.85 -3.70 15.89
CA PRO A 215 29.00 -2.58 16.27
C PRO A 215 28.28 -2.05 15.02
N THR A 216 26.95 -2.03 15.09
CA THR A 216 26.08 -1.52 14.02
C THR A 216 24.85 -0.93 14.68
N ARG A 217 24.68 0.39 14.57
CA ARG A 217 23.56 1.13 15.19
C ARG A 217 22.62 1.75 14.19
N ALA A 218 23.09 2.01 12.96
CA ALA A 218 22.27 2.54 11.89
C ALA A 218 22.54 1.77 10.59
N ILE A 219 21.47 1.48 9.85
CA ILE A 219 21.55 0.80 8.57
C ILE A 219 20.79 1.61 7.53
N PHE A 220 21.49 2.06 6.49
CA PHE A 220 20.91 2.68 5.32
C PHE A 220 20.19 1.65 4.45
N LEU A 221 18.95 1.92 4.10
CA LEU A 221 18.08 1.05 3.31
C LEU A 221 17.54 1.79 2.08
N GLY A 222 17.63 1.14 0.92
CA GLY A 222 17.06 1.64 -0.34
C GLY A 222 15.56 1.34 -0.43
N VAL A 223 14.79 1.78 0.56
CA VAL A 223 13.34 1.55 0.67
C VAL A 223 12.59 2.83 0.30
N ARG A 224 11.53 2.70 -0.49
CA ARG A 224 10.60 3.79 -0.86
C ARG A 224 9.24 3.58 -0.20
N ILE A 225 8.45 4.64 -0.06
CA ILE A 225 7.16 4.61 0.67
C ILE A 225 6.17 3.58 0.12
N GLY A 226 6.31 3.26 -1.18
CA GLY A 226 5.51 2.23 -1.85
C GLY A 226 6.02 0.80 -1.78
N ASP A 227 7.13 0.57 -1.10
CA ASP A 227 7.54 -0.79 -0.79
C ASP A 227 6.66 -1.38 0.32
N PRO A 228 6.25 -2.67 0.23
CA PRO A 228 5.45 -3.33 1.26
C PRO A 228 6.10 -3.30 2.66
N THR A 229 7.42 -3.14 2.73
CA THR A 229 8.16 -3.06 3.99
C THR A 229 8.16 -1.66 4.60
N ALA A 230 7.72 -0.63 3.87
CA ALA A 230 7.83 0.77 4.28
C ALA A 230 6.64 1.30 5.09
N VAL A 231 5.57 0.50 5.25
CA VAL A 231 4.34 0.92 5.96
C VAL A 231 4.69 1.44 7.36
N GLY A 232 4.32 2.69 7.63
CA GLY A 232 4.56 3.36 8.92
C GLY A 232 6.02 3.70 9.22
N GLN A 233 6.93 3.62 8.24
CA GLN A 233 8.31 4.07 8.40
C GLN A 233 8.45 5.56 8.08
N GLU A 234 9.32 6.22 8.83
CA GLU A 234 9.87 7.55 8.54
C GLU A 234 11.31 7.42 8.01
N GLN A 235 11.92 8.56 7.62
CA GLN A 235 13.33 8.62 7.19
C GLN A 235 14.30 8.04 8.23
N PHE A 236 13.97 8.15 9.52
CA PHE A 236 14.65 7.49 10.63
C PHE A 236 13.62 6.68 11.42
N SER A 237 13.74 5.37 11.44
CA SER A 237 12.80 4.50 12.13
C SER A 237 13.52 3.42 12.94
N PRO A 238 13.21 3.19 14.22
CA PRO A 238 13.77 2.06 14.94
C PRO A 238 13.32 0.74 14.31
N SER A 239 14.17 -0.29 14.36
CA SER A 239 13.80 -1.66 14.00
C SER A 239 12.51 -2.10 14.69
N SER A 240 11.70 -2.91 14.02
CA SER A 240 10.39 -3.33 14.52
C SER A 240 10.51 -4.22 15.78
N PRO A 241 9.50 -4.28 16.66
CA PRO A 241 9.51 -5.18 17.81
C PRO A 241 9.83 -6.63 17.39
N GLY A 242 10.74 -7.27 18.12
CA GLY A 242 11.18 -8.63 17.84
C GLY A 242 12.28 -8.77 16.77
N TRP A 243 12.75 -7.67 16.17
CA TRP A 243 14.01 -7.60 15.41
C TRP A 243 15.16 -7.12 16.31
N PRO A 244 16.43 -7.41 15.97
CA PRO A 244 17.55 -6.85 16.70
C PRO A 244 17.53 -5.31 16.62
N PRO A 245 17.94 -4.59 17.67
CA PRO A 245 17.81 -3.14 17.75
C PRO A 245 18.81 -2.42 16.84
N PHE A 246 18.30 -1.64 15.88
CA PHE A 246 19.07 -0.67 15.09
C PHE A 246 18.15 0.42 14.53
N MET A 247 18.74 1.53 14.06
CA MET A 247 18.05 2.59 13.34
C MET A 247 18.02 2.29 11.85
N ARG A 248 16.83 2.17 11.26
CA ARG A 248 16.64 2.20 9.80
C ARG A 248 16.79 3.66 9.35
N VAL A 249 17.62 3.87 8.35
CA VAL A 249 17.78 5.17 7.68
C VAL A 249 17.34 5.00 6.24
N ASN A 250 16.30 5.73 5.82
CA ASN A 250 15.65 5.60 4.51
C ASN A 250 15.77 6.92 3.72
N PRO A 251 16.92 7.23 3.08
CA PRO A 251 17.13 8.53 2.44
C PRO A 251 16.26 8.82 1.23
N ILE A 252 15.79 7.78 0.54
CA ILE A 252 14.96 7.89 -0.68
C ILE A 252 13.50 7.50 -0.42
N LEU A 253 13.05 7.58 0.84
CA LEU A 253 11.72 7.10 1.23
C LEU A 253 10.60 7.76 0.41
N ASP A 254 10.74 9.04 0.10
CA ASP A 254 9.79 9.86 -0.65
C ASP A 254 9.98 9.79 -2.18
N TRP A 255 10.94 9.01 -2.68
CA TRP A 255 11.18 8.89 -4.13
C TRP A 255 10.12 8.03 -4.81
N SER A 256 9.69 8.47 -5.99
CA SER A 256 8.84 7.70 -6.89
C SER A 256 9.65 6.71 -7.74
N TYR A 257 8.95 5.81 -8.44
CA TYR A 257 9.56 4.93 -9.45
C TYR A 257 10.29 5.73 -10.53
N ARG A 258 9.70 6.86 -10.93
CA ARG A 258 10.25 7.76 -11.94
C ARG A 258 11.51 8.46 -11.44
N ASP A 259 11.55 8.90 -10.19
CA ASP A 259 12.73 9.56 -9.62
C ASP A 259 13.96 8.63 -9.64
N VAL A 260 13.75 7.34 -9.29
CA VAL A 260 14.79 6.30 -9.36
C VAL A 260 15.32 6.15 -10.78
N TRP A 261 14.45 5.99 -11.77
CA TRP A 261 14.87 5.82 -13.16
C TRP A 261 15.47 7.08 -13.76
N ALA A 262 14.88 8.25 -13.47
CA ALA A 262 15.40 9.52 -13.90
C ALA A 262 16.83 9.70 -13.38
N PHE A 263 17.10 9.39 -12.10
CA PHE A 263 18.45 9.38 -11.55
C PHE A 263 19.37 8.42 -12.30
N LEU A 264 19.00 7.15 -12.44
CA LEU A 264 19.85 6.14 -13.07
C LEU A 264 20.22 6.53 -14.51
N LEU A 265 19.24 6.96 -15.30
CA LEU A 265 19.43 7.33 -16.70
C LEU A 265 20.21 8.63 -16.86
N THR A 266 19.84 9.68 -16.11
CA THR A 266 20.47 11.00 -16.20
C THR A 266 21.92 10.94 -15.74
N CYS A 267 22.17 10.27 -14.62
CA CYS A 267 23.51 10.08 -14.08
C CYS A 267 24.33 9.02 -14.82
N LYS A 268 23.72 8.30 -15.79
CA LYS A 268 24.32 7.18 -16.53
C LYS A 268 24.89 6.12 -15.60
N VAL A 269 24.16 5.84 -14.53
CA VAL A 269 24.52 4.82 -13.54
C VAL A 269 24.15 3.45 -14.10
N PRO A 270 25.10 2.50 -14.17
CA PRO A 270 24.80 1.13 -14.56
C PRO A 270 23.79 0.49 -13.61
N TYR A 271 22.88 -0.32 -14.15
CA TYR A 271 21.87 -1.07 -13.40
C TYR A 271 21.78 -2.50 -13.93
N CYS A 272 21.16 -3.40 -13.18
CA CYS A 272 21.03 -4.81 -13.55
C CYS A 272 20.31 -4.99 -14.90
N SER A 273 20.85 -5.83 -15.78
CA SER A 273 20.34 -6.04 -17.15
C SER A 273 18.93 -6.63 -17.21
N LEU A 274 18.41 -7.24 -16.14
CA LEU A 274 17.02 -7.69 -16.07
C LEU A 274 16.04 -6.55 -16.27
N TYR A 275 16.39 -5.33 -15.85
CA TYR A 275 15.52 -4.18 -16.07
C TYR A 275 15.35 -3.86 -17.56
N ASP A 276 16.36 -4.10 -18.40
CA ASP A 276 16.22 -3.93 -19.87
C ASP A 276 15.34 -5.01 -20.50
N GLN A 277 15.15 -6.13 -19.79
CA GLN A 277 14.30 -7.26 -20.20
C GLN A 277 12.85 -7.14 -19.70
N GLY A 278 12.45 -5.98 -19.19
CA GLY A 278 11.09 -5.69 -18.75
C GLY A 278 10.77 -6.11 -17.31
N TYR A 279 11.74 -6.55 -16.53
CA TYR A 279 11.54 -6.75 -15.09
C TYR A 279 11.48 -5.39 -14.40
N THR A 280 10.35 -5.02 -13.81
CA THR A 280 10.19 -3.72 -13.13
C THR A 280 10.48 -3.80 -11.63
N SER A 281 10.35 -4.99 -11.04
CA SER A 281 10.69 -5.34 -9.66
C SER A 281 11.42 -6.69 -9.65
N ILE A 282 12.57 -6.80 -8.98
CA ILE A 282 13.39 -8.03 -8.93
C ILE A 282 13.34 -8.65 -7.54
N GLY A 283 13.01 -9.93 -7.44
CA GLY A 283 12.97 -10.67 -6.16
C GLY A 283 13.39 -12.10 -6.43
N SER A 284 12.59 -13.11 -6.11
CA SER A 284 13.04 -14.48 -6.36
C SER A 284 12.71 -14.94 -7.77
N VAL A 285 13.55 -15.82 -8.33
CA VAL A 285 13.30 -16.48 -9.63
C VAL A 285 11.98 -17.24 -9.67
N ASN A 286 11.41 -17.56 -8.50
CA ASN A 286 10.17 -18.31 -8.36
C ASN A 286 8.91 -17.43 -8.39
N ASP A 287 9.04 -16.13 -8.10
CA ASP A 287 7.91 -15.21 -7.94
C ASP A 287 7.99 -13.97 -8.82
N THR A 288 9.02 -13.86 -9.65
CA THR A 288 9.25 -12.70 -10.51
C THR A 288 9.09 -13.07 -11.97
N SER A 289 8.33 -12.28 -12.72
CA SER A 289 8.23 -12.33 -14.18
C SER A 289 8.36 -10.91 -14.75
N PRO A 290 8.70 -10.77 -16.05
CA PRO A 290 8.65 -9.47 -16.72
C PRO A 290 7.26 -8.84 -16.60
N ASN A 291 7.21 -7.51 -16.58
CA ASN A 291 5.96 -6.78 -16.47
C ASN A 291 5.17 -6.89 -17.78
N ALA A 292 3.97 -7.47 -17.74
CA ALA A 292 3.13 -7.69 -18.93
C ALA A 292 2.79 -6.39 -19.67
N LEU A 293 2.74 -5.25 -18.99
CA LEU A 293 2.48 -3.94 -19.59
C LEU A 293 3.62 -3.45 -20.49
N LEU A 294 4.80 -4.03 -20.36
CA LEU A 294 5.97 -3.74 -21.20
C LEU A 294 6.06 -4.69 -22.40
N CYS A 295 5.15 -5.65 -22.55
CA CYS A 295 5.17 -6.61 -23.64
C CYS A 295 4.86 -5.95 -25.00
N ILE A 296 5.70 -6.24 -25.99
CA ILE A 296 5.56 -5.85 -27.39
C ILE A 296 5.06 -7.09 -28.14
N LYS A 297 3.84 -7.01 -28.67
CA LYS A 297 3.26 -8.08 -29.51
C LYS A 297 3.89 -8.02 -30.90
N ASP A 298 4.96 -8.77 -31.11
CA ASP A 298 5.60 -8.93 -32.41
C ASP A 298 5.83 -10.42 -32.73
N SER A 299 5.13 -10.92 -33.76
CA SER A 299 5.51 -12.10 -34.55
C SER A 299 5.91 -13.38 -33.77
N GLY A 300 5.23 -13.69 -32.66
CA GLY A 300 5.33 -14.98 -31.96
C GLY A 300 6.44 -15.12 -30.91
N LYS A 301 7.23 -14.07 -30.63
CA LYS A 301 8.14 -14.02 -29.47
C LYS A 301 7.81 -12.80 -28.61
N GLU A 302 7.54 -13.04 -27.32
CA GLU A 302 7.34 -11.95 -26.36
C GLU A 302 8.65 -11.17 -26.20
N LYS A 303 8.66 -9.92 -26.67
CA LYS A 303 9.74 -8.95 -26.40
C LYS A 303 9.22 -7.94 -25.40
N PHE A 304 10.06 -7.50 -24.47
CA PHE A 304 9.67 -6.51 -23.48
C PHE A 304 10.43 -5.20 -23.68
N LYS A 305 9.76 -4.09 -23.44
CA LYS A 305 10.39 -2.79 -23.28
C LYS A 305 11.17 -2.74 -21.95
N PRO A 306 12.23 -1.93 -21.85
CA PRO A 306 12.93 -1.71 -20.59
C PRO A 306 12.03 -1.18 -19.48
N ALA A 307 12.40 -1.46 -18.22
CA ALA A 307 11.64 -1.13 -17.02
C ALA A 307 11.32 0.37 -16.89
N TYR A 308 12.26 1.24 -17.25
CA TYR A 308 12.05 2.70 -17.23
C TYR A 308 10.98 3.19 -18.21
N MET A 309 10.47 2.34 -19.11
CA MET A 309 9.36 2.65 -20.00
C MET A 309 7.98 2.32 -19.39
N LEU A 310 7.93 1.84 -18.15
CA LEU A 310 6.67 1.62 -17.44
C LEU A 310 6.03 2.98 -17.15
N SER A 311 4.85 3.22 -17.72
CA SER A 311 4.14 4.50 -17.59
C SER A 311 3.62 4.74 -16.18
N ASP A 312 3.15 3.68 -15.51
CA ASP A 312 2.59 3.75 -14.16
C ASP A 312 3.48 2.98 -13.17
N GLY A 313 4.23 3.73 -12.36
CA GLY A 313 5.13 3.18 -11.34
C GLY A 313 4.43 2.33 -10.28
N ARG A 314 3.12 2.51 -10.05
CA ARG A 314 2.34 1.69 -9.09
C ARG A 314 2.27 0.22 -9.52
N LEU A 315 2.39 -0.01 -10.82
CA LEU A 315 2.37 -1.33 -11.43
C LEU A 315 3.77 -1.96 -11.47
N GLU A 316 4.76 -1.37 -10.78
CA GLU A 316 6.12 -1.89 -10.68
C GLU A 316 6.14 -3.37 -10.26
N ARG A 317 5.26 -3.78 -9.35
CA ARG A 317 5.18 -5.14 -8.82
C ARG A 317 4.15 -6.02 -9.54
N ALA A 318 3.58 -5.58 -10.67
CA ALA A 318 2.61 -6.37 -11.43
C ALA A 318 3.19 -7.70 -11.98
N GLY A 319 4.52 -7.75 -12.17
CA GLY A 319 5.25 -8.98 -12.52
C GLY A 319 5.48 -9.94 -11.34
N ARG A 320 4.86 -9.73 -10.18
CA ARG A 320 4.99 -10.62 -9.00
C ARG A 320 3.85 -11.62 -8.94
N ALA A 321 4.19 -12.91 -8.84
CA ALA A 321 3.20 -13.93 -8.56
C ALA A 321 2.62 -13.73 -7.15
N LYS A 322 1.30 -13.56 -7.02
CA LYS A 322 0.62 -13.64 -5.72
C LYS A 322 0.72 -15.08 -5.23
N LYS A 323 1.38 -15.33 -4.09
CA LYS A 323 1.20 -16.60 -3.36
C LYS A 323 -0.26 -16.67 -2.91
N LEU A 324 -1.11 -17.30 -3.71
CA LEU A 324 -2.40 -17.76 -3.25
C LEU A 324 -2.14 -18.78 -2.12
N PRO A 325 -2.80 -18.68 -0.96
CA PRO A 325 -2.74 -19.74 0.03
C PRO A 325 -3.25 -21.03 -0.62
N GLN A 326 -2.46 -22.10 -0.52
CA GLN A 326 -2.83 -23.43 -1.03
C GLN A 326 -4.13 -23.88 -0.36
N LYS A 327 -5.25 -23.79 -1.09
CA LYS A 327 -6.46 -24.52 -0.72
C LYS A 327 -6.16 -26.01 -0.84
N VAL A 328 -6.11 -26.68 0.31
CA VAL A 328 -6.19 -28.14 0.41
C VAL A 328 -7.44 -28.58 -0.34
N LYS A 329 -7.25 -29.35 -1.41
CA LYS A 329 -8.33 -29.98 -2.15
C LYS A 329 -8.73 -31.26 -1.42
N ASP A 330 -9.70 -31.16 -0.52
CA ASP A 330 -10.47 -32.32 -0.13
C ASP A 330 -11.66 -32.45 -1.09
N GLY A 331 -11.64 -33.54 -1.85
CA GLY A 331 -12.64 -33.85 -2.85
C GLY A 331 -13.92 -34.37 -2.22
N VAL A 332 -15.02 -33.71 -2.52
CA VAL A 332 -16.35 -34.35 -2.60
C VAL A 332 -17.01 -33.83 -3.87
N LYS A 333 -17.15 -34.70 -4.88
CA LYS A 333 -18.01 -34.47 -6.03
C LYS A 333 -19.46 -34.65 -5.57
N GLY A 334 -20.19 -33.55 -5.42
CA GLY A 334 -21.64 -33.53 -5.30
C GLY A 334 -22.24 -32.72 -6.45
N LEU A 335 -23.29 -33.24 -7.06
CA LEU A 335 -24.08 -32.65 -8.15
C LEU A 335 -24.31 -31.13 -7.97
N GLU A 336 -23.74 -30.31 -8.86
CA GLU A 336 -24.06 -28.88 -8.95
C GLU A 336 -25.36 -28.72 -9.76
N SER A 337 -26.48 -28.46 -9.07
CA SER A 337 -27.57 -27.69 -9.66
C SER A 337 -27.06 -26.26 -9.86
N HIS A 338 -27.10 -25.75 -11.09
CA HIS A 338 -26.82 -24.34 -11.39
C HIS A 338 -27.81 -23.42 -10.63
N GLN A 339 -27.47 -23.05 -9.39
CA GLN A 339 -27.99 -21.84 -8.74
C GLN A 339 -27.09 -20.69 -9.18
N GLU A 340 -27.63 -19.75 -9.95
CA GLU A 340 -26.95 -18.48 -10.21
C GLU A 340 -26.80 -17.72 -8.89
N ASN A 341 -25.59 -17.74 -8.30
CA ASN A 341 -25.30 -16.97 -7.10
C ASN A 341 -25.53 -15.48 -7.39
N THR A 342 -26.46 -14.88 -6.66
CA THR A 342 -26.79 -13.45 -6.77
C THR A 342 -25.64 -12.64 -6.17
N PRO A 343 -25.06 -11.67 -6.90
CA PRO A 343 -23.94 -10.89 -6.40
C PRO A 343 -24.37 -10.03 -5.21
N SER A 344 -23.50 -9.98 -4.21
CA SER A 344 -23.73 -9.33 -2.91
C SER A 344 -23.02 -7.97 -2.82
N ALA A 345 -23.69 -6.99 -2.21
CA ALA A 345 -23.18 -5.65 -2.01
C ALA A 345 -23.27 -5.21 -0.55
N SER A 346 -22.24 -4.51 -0.09
CA SER A 346 -22.27 -3.73 1.15
C SER A 346 -22.17 -2.25 0.87
N ILE A 347 -22.84 -1.43 1.67
CA ILE A 347 -22.82 0.03 1.55
C ILE A 347 -22.30 0.66 2.85
N ILE A 348 -21.33 1.56 2.73
CA ILE A 348 -20.73 2.27 3.86
C ILE A 348 -20.85 3.77 3.60
N ALA A 349 -21.59 4.46 4.47
CA ALA A 349 -21.65 5.92 4.51
C ALA A 349 -20.65 6.43 5.54
N VAL A 350 -19.83 7.43 5.19
CA VAL A 350 -18.88 8.06 6.11
C VAL A 350 -19.33 9.50 6.38
N GLY A 351 -19.65 9.83 7.64
CA GLY A 351 -20.08 11.18 7.99
C GLY A 351 -20.65 11.31 9.40
N ASP A 352 -20.03 12.15 10.24
CA ASP A 352 -20.50 12.40 11.61
C ASP A 352 -21.81 13.22 11.63
N GLU A 353 -22.06 14.02 10.59
CA GLU A 353 -23.31 14.74 10.36
C GLU A 353 -24.49 13.81 10.09
N ILE A 354 -24.25 12.67 9.45
CA ILE A 354 -25.25 11.61 9.25
C ILE A 354 -25.51 10.92 10.59
N LEU A 355 -24.45 10.54 11.32
CA LEU A 355 -24.57 9.91 12.63
C LEU A 355 -25.28 10.79 13.66
N SER A 356 -25.03 12.09 13.63
CA SER A 356 -25.68 13.07 14.50
C SER A 356 -27.09 13.46 14.05
N GLY A 357 -27.55 12.99 12.89
CA GLY A 357 -28.87 13.29 12.33
C GLY A 357 -29.03 14.75 11.86
N ARG A 358 -27.93 15.49 11.70
CA ARG A 358 -27.95 16.87 11.17
C ARG A 358 -28.19 16.89 9.66
N VAL A 359 -27.82 15.81 8.98
CA VAL A 359 -28.00 15.62 7.55
C VAL A 359 -28.72 14.28 7.34
N GLU A 360 -29.73 14.28 6.47
CA GLU A 360 -30.41 13.06 6.05
C GLU A 360 -29.62 12.36 4.94
N ASP A 361 -29.41 11.06 5.07
CA ASP A 361 -28.70 10.25 4.09
C ASP A 361 -29.63 9.85 2.93
N GLU A 362 -29.63 10.67 1.89
CA GLU A 362 -30.39 10.48 0.65
C GLU A 362 -29.74 9.45 -0.29
N LEU A 363 -28.42 9.30 -0.25
CA LEU A 363 -27.64 8.49 -1.20
C LEU A 363 -27.84 7.00 -0.95
N ARG A 364 -27.90 6.56 0.31
CA ARG A 364 -28.15 5.16 0.67
C ARG A 364 -29.37 4.58 -0.02
N HIS A 365 -30.51 5.26 0.09
CA HIS A 365 -31.76 4.75 -0.47
C HIS A 365 -31.70 4.64 -2.00
N LEU A 366 -31.06 5.61 -2.65
CA LEU A 366 -30.87 5.61 -4.10
C LEU A 366 -29.93 4.50 -4.57
N LEU A 367 -28.80 4.32 -3.88
CA LEU A 367 -27.82 3.28 -4.18
C LEU A 367 -28.42 1.88 -4.00
N CYS A 368 -29.18 1.63 -2.93
CA CYS A 368 -29.90 0.37 -2.75
C CYS A 368 -30.84 0.07 -3.93
N ARG A 369 -31.66 1.05 -4.34
CA ARG A 369 -32.59 0.89 -5.48
C ARG A 369 -31.86 0.60 -6.78
N LYS A 370 -30.77 1.31 -7.04
CA LYS A 370 -29.98 1.14 -8.26
C LYS A 370 -29.26 -0.21 -8.30
N LEU A 371 -28.65 -0.65 -7.20
CA LEU A 371 -28.05 -1.99 -7.10
C LEU A 371 -29.09 -3.10 -7.31
N HIS A 372 -30.25 -2.97 -6.68
CA HIS A 372 -31.36 -3.90 -6.87
C HIS A 372 -31.81 -3.94 -8.34
N SER A 373 -31.90 -2.78 -9.01
CA SER A 373 -32.30 -2.73 -10.43
C SER A 373 -31.36 -3.48 -11.38
N ILE A 374 -30.08 -3.66 -11.00
CA ILE A 374 -29.09 -4.42 -11.79
C ILE A 374 -28.86 -5.85 -11.28
N GLY A 375 -29.69 -6.31 -10.33
CA GLY A 375 -29.68 -7.69 -9.83
C GLY A 375 -28.70 -7.95 -8.69
N TRP A 376 -28.24 -6.91 -7.98
CA TRP A 376 -27.36 -7.03 -6.82
C TRP A 376 -28.17 -7.01 -5.53
N ASN A 377 -27.86 -7.94 -4.62
CA ASN A 377 -28.46 -8.00 -3.29
C ASN A 377 -27.62 -7.19 -2.29
N VAL A 378 -28.21 -6.17 -1.66
CA VAL A 378 -27.54 -5.42 -0.61
C VAL A 378 -27.75 -6.14 0.72
N SER A 379 -26.69 -6.76 1.25
CA SER A 379 -26.74 -7.54 2.49
C SER A 379 -26.44 -6.72 3.74
N HIS A 380 -25.73 -5.59 3.58
CA HIS A 380 -25.29 -4.79 4.72
C HIS A 380 -25.21 -3.31 4.36
N VAL A 381 -25.62 -2.47 5.32
CA VAL A 381 -25.49 -1.01 5.22
C VAL A 381 -25.05 -0.47 6.57
N ALA A 382 -23.97 0.32 6.59
CA ALA A 382 -23.45 0.96 7.78
C ALA A 382 -23.23 2.46 7.55
N VAL A 383 -23.34 3.23 8.63
CA VAL A 383 -22.86 4.61 8.72
C VAL A 383 -21.74 4.62 9.76
N VAL A 384 -20.58 5.15 9.41
CA VAL A 384 -19.38 5.17 10.26
C VAL A 384 -18.90 6.59 10.51
N SER A 385 -18.18 6.77 11.62
CA SER A 385 -17.58 8.06 11.98
C SER A 385 -16.46 8.46 11.02
N SER A 386 -16.22 9.76 10.94
CA SER A 386 -15.19 10.35 10.07
C SER A 386 -13.79 10.23 10.67
N ASP A 387 -13.42 9.01 11.06
CA ASP A 387 -12.06 8.65 11.48
C ASP A 387 -11.56 7.42 10.73
N VAL A 388 -10.24 7.36 10.52
CA VAL A 388 -9.58 6.35 9.69
C VAL A 388 -9.82 4.93 10.20
N ASP A 389 -9.89 4.74 11.52
CA ASP A 389 -9.95 3.41 12.14
C ASP A 389 -11.35 2.81 11.99
N SER A 390 -12.39 3.62 12.17
CA SER A 390 -13.78 3.22 11.97
C SER A 390 -14.07 2.84 10.52
N VAL A 391 -13.60 3.65 9.56
CA VAL A 391 -13.73 3.33 8.13
C VAL A 391 -12.96 2.05 7.81
N ALA A 392 -11.71 1.93 8.28
CA ALA A 392 -10.88 0.76 7.98
C ALA A 392 -11.48 -0.53 8.54
N GLN A 393 -12.00 -0.50 9.77
CA GLN A 393 -12.61 -1.67 10.39
C GLN A 393 -13.86 -2.14 9.64
N GLU A 394 -14.72 -1.20 9.21
CA GLU A 394 -15.93 -1.57 8.48
C GLU A 394 -15.61 -2.10 7.09
N VAL A 395 -14.67 -1.49 6.37
CA VAL A 395 -14.20 -1.99 5.07
C VAL A 395 -13.56 -3.38 5.22
N GLU A 396 -12.74 -3.61 6.26
CA GLU A 396 -12.14 -4.92 6.54
C GLU A 396 -13.20 -6.01 6.74
N ASN A 397 -14.26 -5.68 7.50
CA ASN A 397 -15.36 -6.60 7.77
C ASN A 397 -16.09 -6.99 6.48
N GLN A 398 -16.37 -6.00 5.62
CA GLN A 398 -17.21 -6.24 4.44
C GLN A 398 -16.46 -6.72 3.20
N LYS A 399 -15.15 -6.43 3.06
CA LYS A 399 -14.38 -6.82 1.86
C LYS A 399 -14.33 -8.33 1.62
N SER A 400 -14.49 -9.13 2.68
CA SER A 400 -14.43 -10.61 2.61
C SER A 400 -15.79 -11.29 2.50
N THR A 401 -16.86 -10.59 2.89
CA THR A 401 -18.23 -11.12 2.94
C THR A 401 -19.08 -10.69 1.75
N SER A 402 -18.67 -9.63 1.05
CA SER A 402 -19.40 -9.03 -0.07
C SER A 402 -18.59 -9.08 -1.35
N ASP A 403 -19.26 -9.29 -2.48
CA ASP A 403 -18.62 -9.24 -3.80
C ASP A 403 -18.16 -7.82 -4.14
N MET A 404 -18.88 -6.80 -3.68
CA MET A 404 -18.50 -5.40 -3.80
C MET A 404 -18.89 -4.58 -2.57
N VAL A 405 -18.03 -3.66 -2.17
CA VAL A 405 -18.27 -2.67 -1.12
C VAL A 405 -18.38 -1.30 -1.79
N PHE A 406 -19.46 -0.59 -1.53
CA PHE A 406 -19.70 0.77 -2.02
C PHE A 406 -19.57 1.74 -0.86
N LEU A 407 -18.70 2.73 -1.02
CA LEU A 407 -18.42 3.72 0.01
C LEU A 407 -18.69 5.12 -0.54
N TYR A 408 -19.28 6.00 0.27
CA TYR A 408 -19.44 7.41 -0.07
C TYR A 408 -19.32 8.28 1.19
N GLY A 409 -19.07 9.58 0.98
CA GLY A 409 -18.75 10.52 2.05
C GLY A 409 -17.27 10.45 2.46
N GLY A 410 -16.77 11.50 3.11
CA GLY A 410 -15.38 11.59 3.58
C GLY A 410 -14.32 11.57 2.47
N VAL A 411 -14.61 12.13 1.30
CA VAL A 411 -13.69 12.21 0.15
C VAL A 411 -13.52 13.68 -0.25
N GLY A 412 -12.31 14.20 -0.10
CA GLY A 412 -11.99 15.61 -0.34
C GLY A 412 -10.68 16.03 0.34
N PRO A 413 -10.39 17.34 0.40
CA PRO A 413 -9.17 17.88 0.99
C PRO A 413 -9.25 18.16 2.50
N LEU A 414 -10.42 18.00 3.12
CA LEU A 414 -10.63 18.40 4.51
C LEU A 414 -10.04 17.36 5.47
N PRO A 415 -9.67 17.74 6.71
CA PRO A 415 -9.16 16.78 7.69
C PRO A 415 -10.11 15.62 8.02
N LEU A 416 -11.41 15.83 7.78
CA LEU A 416 -12.47 14.84 8.00
C LEU A 416 -12.64 13.89 6.80
N ASP A 417 -11.97 14.16 5.67
CA ASP A 417 -12.04 13.34 4.46
C ASP A 417 -11.11 12.11 4.58
N VAL A 418 -11.52 11.18 5.43
CA VAL A 418 -10.72 10.02 5.85
C VAL A 418 -10.99 8.76 5.05
N SER A 419 -11.97 8.76 4.14
CA SER A 419 -12.48 7.53 3.51
C SER A 419 -11.40 6.77 2.73
N ILE A 420 -10.61 7.51 1.95
CA ILE A 420 -9.52 6.93 1.17
C ILE A 420 -8.41 6.37 2.07
N ALA A 421 -8.09 7.06 3.18
CA ALA A 421 -7.13 6.59 4.17
C ALA A 421 -7.62 5.32 4.90
N GLY A 422 -8.91 5.28 5.25
CA GLY A 422 -9.53 4.09 5.85
C GLY A 422 -9.51 2.89 4.91
N VAL A 423 -9.84 3.09 3.62
CA VAL A 423 -9.72 2.05 2.59
C VAL A 423 -8.28 1.57 2.44
N ALA A 424 -7.29 2.46 2.40
CA ALA A 424 -5.87 2.09 2.35
C ALA A 424 -5.47 1.20 3.53
N LYS A 425 -5.86 1.61 4.75
CA LYS A 425 -5.59 0.87 5.98
C LYS A 425 -6.23 -0.52 5.98
N ALA A 426 -7.50 -0.64 5.57
CA ALA A 426 -8.18 -1.94 5.43
C ALA A 426 -7.52 -2.85 4.39
N LEU A 427 -7.01 -2.29 3.31
CA LEU A 427 -6.30 -3.08 2.29
C LEU A 427 -4.85 -3.38 2.65
N GLY A 428 -4.33 -2.81 3.75
CA GLY A 428 -2.95 -3.00 4.19
C GLY A 428 -1.93 -2.35 3.24
N VAL A 429 -2.30 -1.25 2.58
CA VAL A 429 -1.45 -0.51 1.63
C VAL A 429 -1.23 0.93 2.08
N CYS A 430 -0.12 1.52 1.64
CA CYS A 430 0.16 2.94 1.86
C CYS A 430 -0.71 3.82 0.97
N LEU A 431 -0.88 5.08 1.38
CA LEU A 431 -1.33 6.14 0.49
C LEU A 431 -0.12 6.70 -0.28
N ALA A 432 -0.25 6.83 -1.59
CA ALA A 432 0.76 7.45 -2.44
C ALA A 432 0.12 8.49 -3.36
N PRO A 433 0.82 9.59 -3.69
CA PRO A 433 0.36 10.55 -4.68
C PRO A 433 0.05 9.87 -6.02
N ASN A 434 -1.10 10.21 -6.61
CA ASN A 434 -1.53 9.70 -7.89
C ASN A 434 -1.42 10.80 -8.96
N GLU A 435 -0.46 10.66 -9.88
CA GLU A 435 -0.19 11.69 -10.90
C GLU A 435 -1.39 11.97 -11.81
N GLU A 436 -2.13 10.93 -12.22
CA GLU A 436 -3.32 11.06 -13.08
C GLU A 436 -4.43 11.84 -12.37
N PHE A 437 -4.63 11.59 -11.08
CA PHE A 437 -5.60 12.30 -10.28
C PHE A 437 -5.13 13.72 -9.95
N GLU A 438 -3.83 13.93 -9.70
CA GLU A 438 -3.25 15.27 -9.56
C GLU A 438 -3.43 16.12 -10.81
N GLU A 439 -3.21 15.54 -12.00
CA GLU A 439 -3.44 16.22 -13.27
C GLU A 439 -4.93 16.58 -13.43
N HIS A 440 -5.83 15.66 -13.05
CA HIS A 440 -7.26 15.93 -13.07
C HIS A 440 -7.66 17.08 -12.14
N LEU A 441 -7.17 17.06 -10.89
CA LEU A 441 -7.42 18.11 -9.90
C LEU A 441 -6.85 19.46 -10.36
N ARG A 442 -5.66 19.45 -11.00
CA ARG A 442 -5.05 20.64 -11.58
C ARG A 442 -5.88 21.22 -12.72
N ASN A 443 -6.46 20.38 -13.57
CA ASN A 443 -7.33 20.81 -14.67
C ASN A 443 -8.64 21.42 -14.15
N LEU A 444 -9.20 20.90 -13.06
CA LEU A 444 -10.44 21.40 -12.46
C LEU A 444 -10.24 22.71 -11.68
N TYR A 445 -9.22 22.76 -10.82
CA TYR A 445 -9.06 23.82 -9.82
C TYR A 445 -7.93 24.81 -10.16
N GLY A 446 -7.18 24.57 -11.24
CA GLY A 446 -6.07 25.42 -11.70
C GLY A 446 -4.85 25.42 -10.78
N GLU A 447 -3.99 26.43 -10.92
CA GLU A 447 -2.77 26.60 -10.10
C GLU A 447 -3.04 26.84 -8.60
N LYS A 448 -4.29 27.10 -8.20
CA LYS A 448 -4.64 27.22 -6.77
C LYS A 448 -4.51 25.91 -6.00
N TRP A 449 -4.46 24.77 -6.71
CA TRP A 449 -4.31 23.44 -6.14
C TRP A 449 -2.90 22.84 -6.38
N SER A 450 -1.90 23.66 -6.70
CA SER A 450 -0.51 23.23 -6.76
C SER A 450 0.19 23.45 -5.41
N GLY A 451 0.61 22.36 -4.77
CA GLY A 451 1.42 22.35 -3.55
C GLY A 451 2.04 20.97 -3.33
N ASP A 452 3.09 20.89 -2.50
CA ASP A 452 3.93 19.69 -2.30
C ASP A 452 3.20 18.49 -1.65
N SER A 453 1.96 18.66 -1.20
CA SER A 453 1.17 17.61 -0.55
C SER A 453 -0.32 17.76 -0.88
N ASN A 454 -0.72 17.41 -2.10
CA ASN A 454 -2.14 17.29 -2.44
C ASN A 454 -2.71 16.03 -1.79
N GLU A 455 -3.16 16.14 -0.54
CA GLU A 455 -3.73 15.02 0.24
C GLU A 455 -4.86 14.32 -0.50
N MET A 456 -5.68 15.09 -1.24
CA MET A 456 -6.79 14.55 -2.02
C MET A 456 -6.32 13.64 -3.16
N ALA A 457 -5.11 13.86 -3.69
CA ALA A 457 -4.53 13.01 -4.72
C ALA A 457 -3.79 11.78 -4.17
N LYS A 458 -3.71 11.61 -2.84
CA LYS A 458 -3.10 10.42 -2.26
C LYS A 458 -4.09 9.27 -2.26
N LEU A 459 -3.78 8.22 -3.00
CA LEU A 459 -4.66 7.06 -3.18
C LEU A 459 -3.96 5.75 -2.71
N PRO A 460 -4.72 4.69 -2.38
CA PRO A 460 -4.18 3.40 -1.97
C PRO A 460 -3.27 2.80 -3.04
N GLU A 461 -2.00 2.63 -2.71
CA GLU A 461 -0.98 2.28 -3.69
C GLU A 461 -1.13 0.85 -4.22
N GLY A 462 -0.91 0.68 -5.53
CA GLY A 462 -0.90 -0.64 -6.19
C GLY A 462 -2.25 -1.34 -6.31
N VAL A 463 -3.32 -0.78 -5.73
CA VAL A 463 -4.68 -1.35 -5.74
C VAL A 463 -5.74 -0.42 -6.32
N THR A 464 -5.39 0.86 -6.57
CA THR A 464 -6.32 1.87 -7.07
C THR A 464 -6.41 1.89 -8.59
N GLU A 465 -7.61 1.65 -9.09
CA GLU A 465 -8.06 1.88 -10.45
C GLU A 465 -8.87 3.17 -10.49
N LEU A 466 -8.50 4.11 -11.36
CA LEU A 466 -9.27 5.32 -11.63
C LEU A 466 -10.08 5.13 -12.91
N LEU A 467 -11.38 5.37 -12.81
CA LEU A 467 -12.26 5.39 -13.97
C LEU A 467 -12.53 6.84 -14.37
N LEU A 468 -11.78 7.30 -15.36
CA LEU A 468 -11.98 8.60 -16.00
C LEU A 468 -13.23 8.58 -16.88
N HIS A 469 -14.03 9.63 -16.80
CA HIS A 469 -15.21 9.80 -17.63
C HIS A 469 -15.45 11.28 -17.91
N GLU A 470 -15.66 11.66 -19.17
CA GLU A 470 -15.74 13.07 -19.62
C GLU A 470 -16.80 13.91 -18.91
N LYS A 471 -17.87 13.26 -18.43
CA LYS A 471 -18.97 13.93 -17.71
C LYS A 471 -18.74 14.07 -16.21
N LEU A 472 -17.73 13.42 -15.65
CA LEU A 472 -17.46 13.48 -14.22
C LEU A 472 -16.40 14.54 -13.93
N PRO A 473 -16.62 15.40 -12.90
CA PRO A 473 -15.59 16.32 -12.48
C PRO A 473 -14.41 15.57 -11.85
N LEU A 474 -14.65 14.48 -11.11
CA LEU A 474 -13.60 13.65 -10.52
C LEU A 474 -13.72 12.20 -11.01
N PRO A 475 -12.60 11.48 -11.21
CA PRO A 475 -12.65 10.06 -11.52
C PRO A 475 -13.35 9.27 -10.41
N LEU A 476 -13.98 8.17 -10.81
CA LEU A 476 -14.43 7.14 -9.89
C LEU A 476 -13.23 6.35 -9.36
N ILE A 477 -13.18 6.12 -8.06
CA ILE A 477 -12.06 5.46 -7.40
C ILE A 477 -12.47 4.03 -7.05
N LYS A 478 -11.72 3.04 -7.55
CA LYS A 478 -11.92 1.63 -7.20
C LYS A 478 -10.64 1.07 -6.60
N CYS A 479 -10.73 0.46 -5.43
CA CYS A 479 -9.62 -0.16 -4.71
C CYS A 479 -9.96 -1.63 -4.43
N GLY A 480 -9.47 -2.57 -5.25
CA GLY A 480 -9.89 -3.97 -5.14
C GLY A 480 -11.39 -4.15 -5.42
N ASN A 481 -12.14 -4.69 -4.44
CA ASN A 481 -13.60 -4.78 -4.47
C ASN A 481 -14.31 -3.64 -3.73
N VAL A 482 -13.63 -2.50 -3.54
CA VAL A 482 -14.22 -1.31 -2.92
C VAL A 482 -14.35 -0.22 -3.98
N ILE A 483 -15.56 0.30 -4.17
CA ILE A 483 -15.85 1.47 -5.02
C ILE A 483 -16.14 2.65 -4.10
N VAL A 484 -15.44 3.76 -4.33
CA VAL A 484 -15.58 4.99 -3.56
C VAL A 484 -16.19 6.07 -4.44
N PHE A 485 -17.37 6.55 -4.06
CA PHE A 485 -18.03 7.69 -4.68
C PHE A 485 -17.60 8.99 -4.01
N SER A 486 -17.24 9.98 -4.82
CA SER A 486 -16.91 11.34 -4.37
C SER A 486 -18.12 12.28 -4.40
N ALA A 487 -19.32 11.75 -4.64
CA ALA A 487 -20.54 12.52 -4.80
C ALA A 487 -20.98 13.15 -3.47
N THR A 488 -21.32 14.44 -3.52
CA THR A 488 -21.82 15.21 -2.37
C THR A 488 -23.34 15.34 -2.36
N ASN A 489 -23.98 15.03 -3.48
CA ASN A 489 -25.42 15.14 -3.68
C ASN A 489 -25.92 14.08 -4.67
N VAL A 490 -27.25 13.92 -4.74
CA VAL A 490 -27.92 12.95 -5.61
C VAL A 490 -27.56 13.12 -7.08
N ASN A 491 -27.43 14.36 -7.56
CA ASN A 491 -27.17 14.63 -8.98
C ASN A 491 -25.76 14.18 -9.39
N GLU A 492 -24.75 14.48 -8.57
CA GLU A 492 -23.38 13.99 -8.77
C GLU A 492 -23.31 12.47 -8.66
N PHE A 493 -24.03 11.88 -7.71
CA PHE A 493 -24.08 10.43 -7.54
C PHE A 493 -24.71 9.74 -8.76
N ASP A 494 -25.79 10.27 -9.31
CA ASP A 494 -26.42 9.73 -10.52
C ASP A 494 -25.45 9.73 -11.71
N GLN A 495 -24.69 10.82 -11.91
CA GLN A 495 -23.67 10.88 -12.96
C GLN A 495 -22.57 9.84 -12.74
N GLN A 496 -22.10 9.68 -11.50
CA GLN A 496 -21.08 8.69 -11.15
C GLN A 496 -21.61 7.26 -11.36
N TRP A 497 -22.84 6.98 -10.94
CA TRP A 497 -23.48 5.69 -11.16
C TRP A 497 -23.60 5.33 -12.64
N ASP A 498 -24.00 6.28 -13.47
CA ASP A 498 -24.10 6.07 -14.92
C ASP A 498 -22.73 5.78 -15.54
N ALA A 499 -21.68 6.48 -15.12
CA ALA A 499 -20.32 6.19 -15.56
C ALA A 499 -19.87 4.78 -15.12
N LEU A 500 -20.17 4.39 -13.87
CA LEU A 500 -19.83 3.08 -13.32
C LEU A 500 -20.51 1.94 -14.10
N THR A 501 -21.79 2.06 -14.38
CA THR A 501 -22.54 1.02 -15.11
C THR A 501 -22.07 0.87 -16.56
N ASN A 502 -21.70 1.98 -17.22
CA ASN A 502 -21.14 1.96 -18.56
C ASN A 502 -19.73 1.34 -18.65
N SER A 503 -18.97 1.36 -17.55
CA SER A 503 -17.60 0.83 -17.51
C SER A 503 -17.50 -0.71 -17.51
N ARG A 504 -18.63 -1.41 -17.34
CA ARG A 504 -18.70 -2.88 -17.16
C ARG A 504 -17.94 -3.43 -15.94
N LEU A 505 -17.60 -2.57 -14.97
CA LEU A 505 -17.01 -2.99 -13.69
C LEU A 505 -18.00 -3.78 -12.80
N LEU A 506 -19.29 -3.64 -13.05
CA LEU A 506 -20.35 -4.39 -12.37
C LEU A 506 -21.00 -5.39 -13.34
N ALA A 507 -21.11 -6.63 -12.90
CA ALA A 507 -21.87 -7.65 -13.62
C ALA A 507 -23.37 -7.30 -13.55
N THR A 508 -24.05 -7.25 -14.70
CA THR A 508 -25.50 -7.13 -14.75
C THR A 508 -26.09 -8.53 -14.81
N THR A 509 -26.81 -8.94 -13.76
CA THR A 509 -27.28 -10.35 -13.61
C THR A 509 -28.79 -10.50 -13.78
N GLY A 510 -29.42 -9.56 -14.50
CA GLY A 510 -30.87 -9.43 -14.66
C GLY A 510 -31.51 -8.68 -13.48
N SER A 511 -32.45 -7.77 -13.77
CA SER A 511 -33.18 -7.03 -12.73
C SER A 511 -34.10 -7.96 -11.93
N PHE A 512 -34.27 -7.70 -10.63
CA PHE A 512 -35.32 -8.37 -9.87
C PHE A 512 -36.71 -7.99 -10.39
N VAL A 513 -37.57 -8.99 -10.52
CA VAL A 513 -39.01 -8.82 -10.70
C VAL A 513 -39.62 -8.65 -9.32
N SER A 514 -40.34 -7.55 -9.09
CA SER A 514 -40.99 -7.23 -7.82
C SER A 514 -42.50 -7.05 -8.05
N LYS A 515 -43.31 -7.79 -7.28
CA LYS A 515 -44.78 -7.69 -7.24
C LYS A 515 -45.22 -7.38 -5.81
N HIS A 516 -46.34 -6.66 -5.68
CA HIS A 516 -46.87 -6.27 -4.38
C HIS A 516 -48.37 -6.57 -4.27
N PHE A 517 -48.76 -7.11 -3.12
CA PHE A 517 -50.15 -7.32 -2.71
C PHE A 517 -50.44 -6.49 -1.48
N THR A 518 -51.59 -5.81 -1.45
CA THR A 518 -51.98 -4.98 -0.30
C THR A 518 -53.27 -5.53 0.31
N THR A 519 -53.29 -5.73 1.63
CA THR A 519 -54.44 -6.25 2.37
C THR A 519 -54.64 -5.54 3.70
N PHE A 520 -55.87 -5.59 4.23
CA PHE A 520 -56.22 -5.08 5.56
C PHE A 520 -56.22 -6.15 6.65
N LEU A 521 -55.97 -7.42 6.30
CA LEU A 521 -55.81 -8.51 7.26
C LEU A 521 -54.73 -8.20 8.30
N SER A 522 -54.87 -8.72 9.51
CA SER A 522 -53.91 -8.59 10.60
C SER A 522 -52.66 -9.47 10.40
N ASP A 523 -51.58 -9.15 11.11
CA ASP A 523 -50.33 -9.93 11.01
C ASP A 523 -50.53 -11.39 11.44
N ILE A 524 -51.46 -11.65 12.37
CA ILE A 524 -51.78 -13.00 12.85
C ILE A 524 -52.46 -13.83 11.75
N GLU A 525 -53.41 -13.24 11.03
CA GLU A 525 -54.15 -13.90 9.96
C GLU A 525 -53.23 -14.24 8.78
N VAL A 526 -52.24 -13.38 8.52
CA VAL A 526 -51.33 -13.50 7.37
C VAL A 526 -50.10 -14.38 7.66
N ALA A 527 -49.67 -14.51 8.93
CA ALA A 527 -48.44 -15.20 9.31
C ALA A 527 -48.37 -16.66 8.84
N GLN A 528 -49.42 -17.46 9.10
CA GLN A 528 -49.41 -18.88 8.74
C GLN A 528 -49.47 -19.09 7.20
N PRO A 529 -50.35 -18.40 6.44
CA PRO A 529 -50.33 -18.45 4.98
C PRO A 529 -48.98 -18.05 4.36
N LEU A 530 -48.38 -16.94 4.83
CA LEU A 530 -47.07 -16.50 4.31
C LEU A 530 -45.95 -17.47 4.63
N SER A 531 -45.90 -18.03 5.83
CA SER A 531 -44.89 -19.02 6.20
C SER A 531 -44.92 -20.23 5.23
N LYS A 532 -46.11 -20.73 4.89
CA LYS A 532 -46.26 -21.81 3.90
C LYS A 532 -45.79 -21.39 2.52
N LEU A 533 -46.10 -20.16 2.09
CA LEU A 533 -45.64 -19.63 0.81
C LEU A 533 -44.11 -19.51 0.75
N CYS A 534 -43.45 -19.07 1.83
CA CYS A 534 -41.98 -19.03 1.88
C CYS A 534 -41.33 -20.42 1.71
N PHE A 535 -41.97 -21.48 2.22
CA PHE A 535 -41.50 -22.85 2.00
C PHE A 535 -41.76 -23.36 0.58
N GLU A 536 -42.87 -22.98 -0.04
CA GLU A 536 -43.24 -23.40 -1.40
C GLU A 536 -42.42 -22.68 -2.48
N PHE A 537 -42.03 -21.43 -2.24
CA PHE A 537 -41.28 -20.60 -3.17
C PHE A 537 -39.92 -20.18 -2.59
N PRO A 538 -38.98 -21.11 -2.34
CA PRO A 538 -37.71 -20.82 -1.66
C PRO A 538 -36.79 -19.88 -2.47
N ASN A 539 -37.03 -19.73 -3.77
CA ASN A 539 -36.26 -18.85 -4.66
C ASN A 539 -36.94 -17.47 -4.86
N VAL A 540 -38.05 -17.19 -4.17
CA VAL A 540 -38.73 -15.90 -4.17
C VAL A 540 -38.63 -15.31 -2.76
N ASN A 541 -38.05 -14.12 -2.65
CA ASN A 541 -38.01 -13.38 -1.41
C ASN A 541 -39.42 -12.81 -1.13
N ILE A 542 -40.08 -13.36 -0.11
CA ILE A 542 -41.42 -12.91 0.32
C ILE A 542 -41.26 -12.08 1.59
N GLY A 543 -41.41 -10.77 1.44
CA GLY A 543 -41.37 -9.79 2.52
C GLY A 543 -42.75 -9.24 2.84
N CYS A 544 -42.90 -8.61 4.00
CA CYS A 544 -44.09 -7.82 4.32
C CYS A 544 -43.74 -6.64 5.22
N TYR A 545 -44.45 -5.52 5.05
CA TYR A 545 -44.32 -4.36 5.91
C TYR A 545 -45.63 -3.55 5.95
N ARG A 546 -45.82 -2.81 7.05
CA ARG A 546 -46.90 -1.82 7.19
C ARG A 546 -46.30 -0.43 7.32
N LYS A 547 -46.92 0.56 6.69
CA LYS A 547 -46.59 1.98 6.92
C LYS A 547 -47.04 2.48 8.30
N SER A 548 -48.07 1.87 8.88
CA SER A 548 -48.56 2.15 10.23
C SER A 548 -49.21 0.91 10.85
N ARG A 549 -49.25 0.80 12.19
CA ARG A 549 -49.83 -0.36 12.88
C ARG A 549 -51.29 -0.64 12.53
N THR A 550 -52.03 0.41 12.15
CA THR A 550 -53.45 0.35 11.77
C THR A 550 -53.66 0.45 10.26
N GLY A 551 -52.59 0.58 9.49
CA GLY A 551 -52.63 0.68 8.03
C GLY A 551 -52.63 -0.68 7.35
N PRO A 552 -52.81 -0.71 6.02
CA PRO A 552 -52.76 -1.94 5.25
C PRO A 552 -51.36 -2.57 5.27
N LEU A 553 -51.33 -3.91 5.20
CA LEU A 553 -50.12 -4.71 5.02
C LEU A 553 -49.79 -4.78 3.54
N THR A 554 -48.55 -4.41 3.20
CA THR A 554 -47.99 -4.65 1.87
C THR A 554 -47.10 -5.89 1.94
N ILE A 555 -47.45 -6.91 1.16
CA ILE A 555 -46.66 -8.11 0.94
C ILE A 555 -45.89 -7.90 -0.37
N THR A 556 -44.59 -8.11 -0.34
CA THR A 556 -43.69 -7.97 -1.50
C THR A 556 -43.13 -9.33 -1.89
N LEU A 557 -43.17 -9.65 -3.17
CA LEU A 557 -42.59 -10.87 -3.73
C LEU A 557 -41.53 -10.46 -4.74
N GLU A 558 -40.28 -10.88 -4.50
CA GLU A 558 -39.14 -10.48 -5.30
C GLU A 558 -38.29 -11.68 -5.72
N GLY A 559 -37.89 -11.74 -6.99
CA GLY A 559 -37.09 -12.83 -7.51
C GLY A 559 -36.56 -12.55 -8.91
N LYS A 560 -35.69 -13.43 -9.42
CA LYS A 560 -35.13 -13.30 -10.78
C LYS A 560 -35.99 -13.96 -11.87
N ASP A 561 -36.81 -14.94 -11.50
CA ASP A 561 -37.71 -15.64 -12.43
C ASP A 561 -39.12 -15.04 -12.34
N GLU A 562 -39.52 -14.30 -13.38
CA GLU A 562 -40.83 -13.66 -13.50
C GLU A 562 -41.98 -14.64 -13.33
N LYS A 563 -41.87 -15.85 -13.88
CA LYS A 563 -42.96 -16.85 -13.80
C LYS A 563 -43.14 -17.37 -12.38
N MET A 564 -42.03 -17.55 -11.66
CA MET A 564 -42.06 -17.97 -10.27
C MET A 564 -42.63 -16.88 -9.36
N VAL A 565 -42.29 -15.61 -9.61
CA VAL A 565 -42.85 -14.47 -8.88
C VAL A 565 -44.35 -14.33 -9.15
N GLU A 566 -44.80 -14.51 -10.40
CA GLU A 566 -46.23 -14.46 -10.74
C GLU A 566 -47.01 -15.61 -10.09
N ALA A 567 -46.48 -16.83 -10.15
CA ALA A 567 -47.11 -17.98 -9.49
C ALA A 567 -47.22 -17.79 -7.96
N ALA A 568 -46.19 -17.21 -7.33
CA ALA A 568 -46.22 -16.89 -5.91
C ALA A 568 -47.27 -15.80 -5.61
N MET A 569 -47.41 -14.80 -6.49
CA MET A 569 -48.39 -13.72 -6.37
C MET A 569 -49.84 -14.23 -6.50
N GLU A 570 -50.11 -15.15 -7.43
CA GLU A 570 -51.40 -15.83 -7.55
C GLU A 570 -51.71 -16.66 -6.30
N ALA A 571 -50.71 -17.34 -5.74
CA ALA A 571 -50.87 -18.13 -4.52
C ALA A 571 -51.15 -17.25 -3.29
N VAL A 572 -50.50 -16.08 -3.18
CA VAL A 572 -50.82 -15.05 -2.17
C VAL A 572 -52.27 -14.61 -2.31
N SER A 573 -52.67 -14.21 -3.52
CA SER A 573 -54.02 -13.70 -3.78
C SER A 573 -55.09 -14.74 -3.45
N THR A 574 -54.87 -16.00 -3.84
CA THR A 574 -55.82 -17.10 -3.60
C THR A 574 -55.97 -17.39 -2.11
N ARG A 575 -54.88 -17.49 -1.35
CA ARG A 575 -54.89 -17.86 0.08
C ARG A 575 -55.38 -16.74 0.99
N LEU A 576 -55.18 -15.49 0.60
CA LEU A 576 -55.57 -14.33 1.40
C LEU A 576 -56.93 -13.74 0.99
N SER A 577 -57.49 -14.10 -0.17
CA SER A 577 -58.86 -13.73 -0.57
C SER A 577 -59.91 -14.77 -0.16
N SER A 578 -59.48 -15.93 0.34
CA SER A 578 -60.36 -17.03 0.80
C SER A 578 -60.61 -17.03 2.31
N GLN A 579 -60.19 -15.96 2.99
CA GLN A 579 -60.54 -15.61 4.38
C GLN A 579 -61.35 -14.32 4.36
#